data_AF-A0A662KVZ0-F1
#
_entry.id   AF-A0A662KVZ0-F1
#
_cell.length_a   1.000
_cell.length_b   1.000
_cell.length_c   1.000
_cell.angle_alpha   90.00
_cell.angle_beta   90.00
_cell.angle_gamma   90.00
#
_symmetry.space_group_name_H-M   'P 1'
#
loop_
_entity.id
_entity.type
_entity.pdbx_description
1 polymer ?
#
loop_
_entity_poly.entity_id
_entity_poly.type
_entity_poly.pdbx_seq_one_letter_code
_entity_poly.pdbx_strand_id
1 'polypeptide(L)'
;FIIIGSMNPEEGELRPQLIDRIGLMVKVEGIKDVEQRMEIIRRQREFISDPEGFRRKYEAEQHALRERIKKARELLPSVITPPKLLEIIGKLCIDFNVQGHRADIIIERAARAHAAFNGRLETTVDDVIIAAELALPHRMRRMPLEEEEFSAEMLRKLIRSYMVE
;
A
#
# COMPACT_ATOMS: atom_id res chain seq x y z
N PHE A 1 13.52 7.63 11.23
CA PHE A 1 13.51 6.14 11.21
C PHE A 1 12.19 5.67 10.59
N ILE A 2 12.13 4.44 10.07
CA ILE A 2 10.89 3.81 9.58
C ILE A 2 10.62 2.62 10.52
N ILE A 3 9.42 2.55 11.11
CA ILE A 3 9.02 1.41 11.93
C ILE A 3 8.47 0.33 11.00
N ILE A 4 9.03 -0.87 11.07
CA ILE A 4 8.54 -2.05 10.38
C ILE A 4 8.31 -3.12 11.45
N GLY A 5 7.07 -3.62 11.53
CA GLY A 5 6.70 -4.74 12.36
C GLY A 5 6.30 -5.92 11.46
N SER A 6 6.67 -7.13 11.87
CA SER A 6 6.15 -8.37 11.30
C SER A 6 5.40 -9.10 12.38
N MET A 7 4.28 -9.72 12.02
CA MET A 7 3.44 -10.48 12.93
C MET A 7 3.18 -11.85 12.29
N ASN A 8 3.27 -12.91 13.09
CA ASN A 8 2.73 -14.21 12.74
C ASN A 8 1.30 -14.31 13.30
N PRO A 9 0.24 -14.40 12.46
CA PRO A 9 -1.13 -14.54 12.95
C PRO A 9 -1.34 -15.75 13.84
N GLU A 10 -0.53 -16.80 13.69
CA GLU A 10 -0.59 -18.02 14.51
C GLU A 10 -0.19 -17.77 15.98
N GLU A 11 0.54 -16.70 16.27
CA GLU A 11 0.99 -16.33 17.61
C GLU A 11 -0.04 -15.47 18.38
N GLY A 12 -1.21 -15.21 17.78
CA GLY A 12 -2.29 -14.44 18.35
C GLY A 12 -2.40 -13.01 17.78
N GLU A 13 -3.52 -12.35 18.08
CA GLU A 13 -3.83 -11.04 17.52
C GLU A 13 -3.12 -9.90 18.26
N LEU A 14 -2.64 -8.90 17.51
CA LEU A 14 -2.11 -7.68 18.10
C LEU A 14 -3.23 -6.92 18.84
N ARG A 15 -2.87 -6.30 19.97
CA ARG A 15 -3.82 -5.47 20.71
C ARG A 15 -4.32 -4.31 19.83
N PRO A 16 -5.63 -3.99 19.81
CA PRO A 16 -6.20 -2.95 18.95
C PRO A 16 -5.50 -1.58 19.07
N GLN A 17 -4.98 -1.23 20.24
CA GLN A 17 -4.28 0.05 20.46
C GLN A 17 -2.95 0.14 19.71
N LEU A 18 -2.30 -0.98 19.42
CA LEU A 18 -1.06 -1.02 18.65
C LEU A 18 -1.36 -0.98 17.15
N ILE A 19 -2.34 -1.77 16.72
CA ILE A 19 -2.78 -1.85 15.33
C ILE A 19 -3.18 -0.47 14.80
N ASP A 20 -3.96 0.29 15.57
CA ASP A 20 -4.42 1.62 15.16
C ASP A 20 -3.25 2.61 14.92
N ARG A 21 -2.10 2.39 15.56
CA ARG A 21 -0.89 3.21 15.39
C ARG A 21 -0.03 2.82 14.19
N ILE A 22 -0.26 1.66 13.59
CA ILE A 22 0.44 1.21 12.38
C ILE A 22 -0.18 1.92 11.18
N GLY A 23 0.61 2.70 10.44
CA GLY A 23 0.12 3.45 9.27
C GLY A 23 -0.47 2.52 8.22
N LEU A 24 0.38 1.69 7.62
CA LEU A 24 0.05 0.79 6.52
C LEU A 24 0.29 -0.66 6.94
N MET A 25 -0.60 -1.56 6.50
CA MET A 25 -0.49 -3.00 6.66
C MET A 25 -0.50 -3.64 5.28
N VAL A 26 0.35 -4.64 5.08
CA VAL A 26 0.35 -5.47 3.87
C VAL A 26 0.36 -6.93 4.29
N LYS A 27 -0.49 -7.73 3.66
CA LYS A 27 -0.46 -9.18 3.81
C LYS A 27 0.53 -9.74 2.80
N VAL A 28 1.50 -10.51 3.27
CA VAL A 28 2.45 -11.22 2.40
C VAL A 28 2.00 -12.66 2.29
N GLU A 29 1.69 -13.11 1.09
CA GLU A 29 1.26 -14.48 0.82
C GLU A 29 2.38 -15.25 0.10
N GLY A 30 2.46 -16.55 0.39
CA GLY A 30 3.40 -17.43 -0.29
C GLY A 30 2.99 -17.60 -1.76
N ILE A 31 3.94 -17.44 -2.67
CA ILE A 31 3.74 -17.72 -4.10
C ILE A 31 3.24 -19.16 -4.28
N LYS A 32 2.20 -19.38 -5.08
CA LYS A 32 1.66 -20.72 -5.38
C LYS A 32 2.18 -21.30 -6.70
N ASP A 33 2.64 -20.43 -7.60
CA ASP A 33 3.19 -20.83 -8.89
C ASP A 33 4.54 -21.56 -8.75
N VAL A 34 4.66 -22.72 -9.39
CA VAL A 34 5.83 -23.60 -9.26
C VAL A 34 7.04 -22.96 -9.94
N GLU A 35 6.87 -22.33 -11.09
CA GLU A 35 7.99 -21.74 -11.84
C GLU A 35 8.60 -20.55 -11.08
N GLN A 36 7.77 -19.67 -10.54
CA GLN A 36 8.20 -18.58 -9.68
C GLN A 36 8.87 -19.08 -8.40
N ARG A 37 8.38 -20.17 -7.79
CA ARG A 37 9.05 -20.81 -6.64
C ARG A 37 10.42 -21.35 -7.01
N MET A 38 10.55 -22.04 -8.14
CA MET A 38 11.84 -22.51 -8.64
C MET A 38 12.80 -21.35 -8.87
N GLU A 39 12.30 -20.24 -9.41
CA GLU A 39 13.09 -19.04 -9.65
C GLU A 39 13.60 -18.40 -8.35
N ILE A 40 12.79 -18.34 -7.30
CA ILE A 40 13.26 -17.89 -5.97
C ILE A 40 14.43 -18.75 -5.48
N ILE A 41 14.31 -20.09 -5.58
CA ILE A 41 15.36 -21.01 -5.15
C ILE A 41 16.63 -20.82 -5.98
N ARG A 42 16.50 -20.65 -7.32
CA ARG A 42 17.63 -20.39 -8.21
C ARG A 42 18.35 -19.08 -7.85
N ARG A 43 17.60 -18.00 -7.64
CA ARG A 43 18.16 -16.69 -7.24
C ARG A 43 18.83 -16.74 -5.87
N GLN A 44 18.24 -17.44 -4.91
CA GLN A 44 18.86 -17.65 -3.61
C GLN A 44 20.19 -18.39 -3.75
N ARG A 45 20.24 -19.46 -4.56
CA ARG A 45 21.47 -20.21 -4.81
C ARG A 45 22.53 -19.36 -5.51
N GLU A 46 22.14 -18.60 -6.53
CA GLU A 46 23.00 -17.65 -7.25
C GLU A 46 23.64 -16.66 -6.26
N PHE A 47 22.82 -16.04 -5.40
CA PHE A 47 23.28 -15.09 -4.39
C PHE A 47 24.23 -15.71 -3.37
N ILE A 48 23.95 -16.93 -2.89
CA ILE A 48 24.85 -17.62 -1.93
C ILE A 48 26.20 -17.94 -2.59
N SER A 49 26.20 -18.33 -3.88
CA SER A 49 27.42 -18.72 -4.59
C SER A 49 28.33 -17.55 -4.97
N ASP A 50 27.75 -16.41 -5.37
CA ASP A 50 28.47 -15.18 -5.69
C ASP A 50 27.63 -13.95 -5.31
N PRO A 51 27.69 -13.51 -4.04
CA PRO A 51 26.92 -12.37 -3.58
C PRO A 51 27.27 -11.06 -4.30
N GLU A 52 28.52 -10.90 -4.74
CA GLU A 52 28.96 -9.68 -5.43
C GLU A 52 28.50 -9.65 -6.88
N GLY A 53 28.66 -10.75 -7.61
CA GLY A 53 28.14 -10.89 -8.97
C GLY A 53 26.63 -10.73 -9.02
N PHE A 54 25.89 -11.32 -8.07
CA PHE A 54 24.45 -11.13 -7.96
C PHE A 54 24.09 -9.64 -7.73
N ARG A 55 24.81 -8.93 -6.85
CA ARG A 55 24.57 -7.49 -6.64
C ARG A 55 24.87 -6.68 -7.89
N ARG A 56 25.98 -6.95 -8.58
CA ARG A 56 26.35 -6.28 -9.85
C ARG A 56 25.26 -6.49 -10.91
N LYS A 57 24.69 -7.70 -11.01
CA LYS A 57 23.60 -8.03 -11.95
C LYS A 57 22.37 -7.14 -11.77
N TYR A 58 22.00 -6.80 -10.54
CA TYR A 58 20.83 -5.96 -10.23
C TYR A 58 21.18 -4.50 -9.93
N GLU A 59 22.43 -4.09 -10.08
CA GLU A 59 22.90 -2.75 -9.69
C GLU A 59 22.17 -1.64 -10.45
N ALA A 60 21.96 -1.81 -11.75
CA ALA A 60 21.26 -0.84 -12.59
C ALA A 60 19.80 -0.64 -12.14
N GLU A 61 19.08 -1.72 -11.84
CA GLU A 61 17.70 -1.68 -11.33
C GLU A 61 17.62 -1.02 -9.95
N GLN A 62 18.55 -1.38 -9.05
CA GLN A 62 18.64 -0.79 -7.72
C GLN A 62 18.97 0.71 -7.78
N HIS A 63 19.84 1.13 -8.71
CA HIS A 63 20.13 2.53 -8.95
C HIS A 63 18.90 3.28 -9.49
N ALA A 64 18.21 2.71 -10.49
CA ALA A 64 17.00 3.30 -11.03
C ALA A 64 15.90 3.49 -9.96
N LEU A 65 15.68 2.49 -9.12
CA LEU A 65 14.73 2.57 -8.01
C LEU A 65 15.15 3.62 -6.98
N ARG A 66 16.44 3.69 -6.62
CA ARG A 66 16.99 4.70 -5.71
C ARG A 66 16.73 6.11 -6.22
N GLU A 67 17.04 6.37 -7.49
CA GLU A 67 16.83 7.68 -8.10
C GLU A 67 15.33 8.03 -8.19
N ARG A 68 14.48 7.04 -8.49
CA ARG A 68 13.03 7.22 -8.45
C ARG A 68 12.53 7.62 -7.06
N ILE A 69 13.00 6.97 -5.99
CA ILE A 69 12.65 7.32 -4.60
C ILE A 69 13.15 8.73 -4.24
N LYS A 70 14.37 9.10 -4.63
CA LYS A 70 14.90 10.45 -4.38
C LYS A 70 14.02 11.52 -5.02
N LYS A 71 13.73 11.38 -6.32
CA LYS A 71 12.86 12.30 -7.07
C LYS A 71 11.47 12.39 -6.45
N ALA A 72 10.90 11.26 -6.02
CA ALA A 72 9.61 11.23 -5.36
C ALA A 72 9.61 12.04 -4.06
N ARG A 73 10.68 11.96 -3.25
CA ARG A 73 10.81 12.72 -2.00
C ARG A 73 10.91 14.22 -2.25
N GLU A 74 11.60 14.63 -3.31
CA GLU A 74 11.70 16.03 -3.74
C GLU A 74 10.37 16.55 -4.29
N LEU A 75 9.61 15.71 -5.00
CA LEU A 75 8.33 16.06 -5.61
C LEU A 75 7.18 16.14 -4.61
N LEU A 76 7.19 15.29 -3.56
CA LEU A 76 6.09 15.09 -2.61
C LEU A 76 5.48 16.38 -2.03
N PRO A 77 6.26 17.42 -1.61
CA PRO A 77 5.69 18.67 -1.11
C PRO A 77 4.79 19.40 -2.11
N SER A 78 5.06 19.22 -3.41
CA SER A 78 4.31 19.84 -4.51
C SER A 78 3.10 19.02 -4.96
N VAL A 79 2.97 17.78 -4.50
CA VAL A 79 1.84 16.91 -4.87
C VAL A 79 0.58 17.37 -4.15
N ILE A 80 -0.48 17.60 -4.92
CA ILE A 80 -1.80 18.00 -4.40
C ILE A 80 -2.79 16.83 -4.47
N THR A 81 -3.76 16.85 -3.56
CA THR A 81 -4.93 15.96 -3.59
C THR A 81 -6.15 16.78 -3.98
N PRO A 82 -6.78 16.53 -5.14
CA PRO A 82 -7.98 17.24 -5.55
C PRO A 82 -9.11 17.14 -4.52
N PRO A 83 -9.95 18.19 -4.34
CA PRO A 83 -11.04 18.17 -3.37
C PRO A 83 -11.99 16.97 -3.52
N LYS A 84 -12.26 16.55 -4.77
CA LYS A 84 -13.09 15.37 -5.05
C LYS A 84 -12.47 14.07 -4.51
N LEU A 85 -11.15 13.95 -4.52
CA LEU A 85 -10.48 12.78 -3.93
C LEU A 85 -10.48 12.83 -2.40
N LEU A 86 -10.40 14.02 -1.79
CA LEU A 86 -10.59 14.17 -0.35
C LEU A 86 -12.00 13.74 0.09
N GLU A 87 -13.03 14.10 -0.69
CA GLU A 87 -14.40 13.65 -0.46
C GLU A 87 -14.52 12.12 -0.54
N ILE A 88 -13.94 11.50 -1.58
CA ILE A 88 -13.93 10.04 -1.74
C ILE A 88 -13.24 9.36 -0.54
N ILE A 89 -12.10 9.88 -0.07
CA ILE A 89 -11.41 9.35 1.11
C ILE A 89 -12.32 9.40 2.34
N GLY A 90 -13.04 10.51 2.55
CA GLY A 90 -13.98 10.66 3.65
C GLY A 90 -15.15 9.67 3.55
N LYS A 91 -15.77 9.54 2.37
CA LYS A 91 -16.85 8.57 2.11
C LYS A 91 -16.39 7.14 2.39
N LEU A 92 -15.20 6.75 1.91
CA LEU A 92 -14.61 5.43 2.21
C LEU A 92 -14.49 5.22 3.72
N CYS A 93 -13.89 6.15 4.46
CA CYS A 93 -13.68 5.98 5.90
C CYS A 93 -15.00 5.86 6.68
N ILE A 94 -16.04 6.58 6.24
CA ILE A 94 -17.40 6.49 6.79
C ILE A 94 -18.02 5.11 6.50
N ASP A 95 -17.97 4.66 5.25
CA ASP A 95 -18.59 3.40 4.82
C ASP A 95 -17.96 2.17 5.48
N PHE A 96 -16.64 2.19 5.70
CA PHE A 96 -15.93 1.16 6.46
C PHE A 96 -16.05 1.29 7.99
N ASN A 97 -16.80 2.29 8.47
CA ASN A 97 -17.03 2.59 9.88
C ASN A 97 -15.72 2.70 10.70
N VAL A 98 -14.74 3.40 10.13
CA VAL A 98 -13.45 3.64 10.78
C VAL A 98 -13.61 4.66 11.90
N GLN A 99 -12.95 4.43 13.04
CA GLN A 99 -12.95 5.40 14.14
C GLN A 99 -11.90 6.50 13.97
N GLY A 100 -12.35 7.75 14.15
CA GLY A 100 -11.51 8.93 14.08
C GLY A 100 -11.02 9.21 12.65
N HIS A 101 -10.02 10.09 12.53
CA HIS A 101 -9.57 10.62 11.23
C HIS A 101 -8.22 10.08 10.77
N ARG A 102 -7.71 9.05 11.47
CA ARG A 102 -6.35 8.57 11.21
C ARG A 102 -6.27 7.85 9.86
N ALA A 103 -7.30 7.09 9.49
CA ALA A 103 -7.34 6.45 8.18
C ALA A 103 -7.34 7.49 7.07
N ASP A 104 -8.16 8.54 7.18
CA ASP A 104 -8.27 9.62 6.21
C ASP A 104 -6.90 10.24 5.92
N ILE A 105 -6.19 10.63 7.00
CA ILE A 105 -4.86 11.26 6.91
C ILE A 105 -3.82 10.30 6.33
N ILE A 106 -3.86 9.02 6.70
CA ILE A 106 -2.89 8.04 6.21
C ILE A 106 -3.14 7.72 4.75
N ILE A 107 -4.40 7.56 4.33
CA ILE A 107 -4.77 7.32 2.94
C ILE A 107 -4.32 8.50 2.07
N GLU A 108 -4.63 9.73 2.48
CA GLU A 108 -4.23 10.94 1.76
C GLU A 108 -2.70 11.03 1.57
N ARG A 109 -1.95 10.81 2.66
CA ARG A 109 -0.48 10.83 2.63
C ARG A 109 0.11 9.72 1.77
N ALA A 110 -0.43 8.52 1.85
CA ALA A 110 0.02 7.37 1.07
C ALA A 110 -0.31 7.56 -0.42
N ALA A 111 -1.49 8.10 -0.76
CA ALA A 111 -1.88 8.43 -2.12
C ALA A 111 -0.94 9.49 -2.72
N ARG A 112 -0.63 10.55 -1.97
CA ARG A 112 0.37 11.56 -2.39
C ARG A 112 1.77 10.98 -2.58
N ALA A 113 2.20 10.10 -1.68
CA ALA A 113 3.47 9.41 -1.80
C ALA A 113 3.51 8.51 -3.05
N HIS A 114 2.42 7.81 -3.37
CA HIS A 114 2.31 6.97 -4.55
C HIS A 114 2.29 7.82 -5.85
N ALA A 115 1.56 8.94 -5.88
CA ALA A 115 1.59 9.87 -7.00
C ALA A 115 2.99 10.45 -7.23
N ALA A 116 3.66 10.89 -6.15
CA ALA A 116 5.04 11.37 -6.21
C ALA A 116 6.02 10.29 -6.72
N PHE A 117 5.85 9.05 -6.25
CA PHE A 117 6.63 7.90 -6.71
C PHE A 117 6.44 7.59 -8.19
N ASN A 118 5.28 7.94 -8.75
CA ASN A 118 4.98 7.86 -10.18
C ASN A 118 5.30 9.16 -10.95
N GLY A 119 5.96 10.13 -10.32
CA GLY A 119 6.36 11.39 -10.97
C GLY A 119 5.21 12.35 -11.27
N ARG A 120 4.07 12.20 -10.61
CA ARG A 120 2.88 13.04 -10.79
C ARG A 120 2.77 14.10 -9.69
N LEU A 121 2.21 15.26 -10.04
CA LEU A 121 1.90 16.37 -9.11
C LEU A 121 0.48 16.33 -8.56
N GLU A 122 -0.36 15.44 -9.06
CA GLU A 122 -1.75 15.30 -8.65
C GLU A 122 -2.06 13.84 -8.40
N THR A 123 -2.76 13.56 -7.29
CA THR A 123 -3.25 12.22 -6.98
C THR A 123 -4.42 11.85 -7.89
N THR A 124 -4.58 10.55 -8.09
CA THR A 124 -5.60 9.92 -8.92
C THR A 124 -6.41 8.94 -8.07
N VAL A 125 -7.53 8.46 -8.62
CA VAL A 125 -8.34 7.43 -7.97
C VAL A 125 -7.52 6.17 -7.66
N ASP A 126 -6.61 5.75 -8.56
CA ASP A 126 -5.76 4.58 -8.34
C ASP A 126 -4.79 4.77 -7.16
N ASP A 127 -4.31 6.00 -6.93
CA ASP A 127 -3.48 6.30 -5.74
C ASP A 127 -4.29 6.12 -4.45
N VAL A 128 -5.55 6.56 -4.45
CA VAL A 128 -6.46 6.41 -3.31
C VAL A 128 -6.77 4.94 -3.07
N ILE A 129 -7.00 4.14 -4.11
CA ILE A 129 -7.28 2.71 -3.99
C ILE A 129 -6.09 1.98 -3.37
N ILE A 130 -4.88 2.19 -3.89
CA ILE A 130 -3.65 1.57 -3.36
C ILE A 130 -3.43 1.97 -1.90
N ALA A 131 -3.63 3.25 -1.59
CA ALA A 131 -3.49 3.75 -0.22
C ALA A 131 -4.54 3.16 0.73
N ALA A 132 -5.80 3.09 0.31
CA ALA A 132 -6.91 2.53 1.07
C ALA A 132 -6.73 1.02 1.31
N GLU A 133 -6.27 0.28 0.30
CA GLU A 133 -5.98 -1.15 0.40
C GLU A 133 -4.95 -1.46 1.49
N LEU A 134 -3.99 -0.56 1.71
CA LEU A 134 -2.96 -0.70 2.74
C LEU A 134 -3.37 -0.12 4.09
N ALA A 135 -4.28 0.86 4.14
CA ALA A 135 -4.58 1.63 5.34
C ALA A 135 -5.85 1.17 6.09
N LEU A 136 -6.80 0.55 5.39
CA LEU A 136 -8.11 0.16 5.91
C LEU A 136 -8.22 -1.23 6.54
N PRO A 137 -7.54 -2.30 6.05
CA PRO A 137 -7.81 -3.67 6.51
C PRO A 137 -7.80 -3.86 8.03
N HIS A 138 -6.91 -3.14 8.71
CA HIS A 138 -6.72 -3.21 10.16
C HIS A 138 -7.46 -2.16 10.97
N ARG A 139 -8.28 -1.34 10.29
CA ARG A 139 -9.08 -0.25 10.89
C ARG A 139 -10.58 -0.40 10.65
N MET A 140 -10.98 -1.12 9.61
CA MET A 140 -12.38 -1.34 9.27
C MET A 140 -13.11 -2.09 10.38
N ARG A 141 -14.35 -1.68 10.66
CA ARG A 141 -15.23 -2.35 11.64
C ARG A 141 -16.45 -2.98 11.01
N ARG A 142 -16.69 -2.66 9.75
CA ARG A 142 -17.79 -3.14 8.94
C ARG A 142 -17.34 -3.21 7.49
N MET A 143 -17.87 -4.19 6.75
CA MET A 143 -17.80 -4.23 5.29
C MET A 143 -19.02 -3.51 4.70
N PRO A 144 -18.82 -2.56 3.77
CA PRO A 144 -19.94 -1.82 3.16
C PRO A 144 -20.72 -2.66 2.14
N LEU A 145 -20.06 -3.62 1.46
CA LEU A 145 -20.70 -4.58 0.57
C LEU A 145 -20.79 -5.93 1.27
N GLU A 146 -22.00 -6.43 1.44
CA GLU A 146 -22.25 -7.77 2.00
C GLU A 146 -21.74 -8.83 1.01
N GLU A 147 -21.12 -9.91 1.52
CA GLU A 147 -20.61 -11.07 0.76
C GLU A 147 -19.36 -10.83 -0.13
N GLU A 148 -18.79 -9.63 -0.21
CA GLU A 148 -17.53 -9.38 -0.92
C GLU A 148 -16.29 -9.39 0.00
N GLU A 149 -15.18 -9.94 -0.49
CA GLU A 149 -13.87 -9.82 0.16
C GLU A 149 -13.25 -8.43 -0.07
N PHE A 150 -12.50 -7.96 0.94
CA PHE A 150 -11.78 -6.69 0.82
C PHE A 150 -10.69 -6.81 -0.25
N SER A 151 -10.80 -6.00 -1.30
CA SER A 151 -9.87 -6.01 -2.43
C SER A 151 -9.82 -4.65 -3.13
N ALA A 152 -8.75 -4.40 -3.88
CA ALA A 152 -8.66 -3.25 -4.77
C ALA A 152 -9.86 -3.16 -5.74
N GLU A 153 -10.39 -4.29 -6.20
CA GLU A 153 -11.54 -4.29 -7.12
C GLU A 153 -12.84 -3.88 -6.42
N MET A 154 -13.06 -4.35 -5.19
CA MET A 154 -14.18 -3.90 -4.36
C MET A 154 -14.10 -2.39 -4.11
N LEU A 155 -12.92 -1.88 -3.75
CA LEU A 155 -12.69 -0.44 -3.57
C LEU A 155 -12.97 0.33 -4.87
N ARG A 156 -12.57 -0.18 -6.04
CA ARG A 156 -12.90 0.45 -7.33
C ARG A 156 -14.39 0.56 -7.56
N LYS A 157 -15.15 -0.52 -7.32
CA LYS A 157 -16.62 -0.51 -7.47
C LYS A 157 -17.26 0.53 -6.55
N LEU A 158 -16.84 0.56 -5.28
CA LEU A 158 -17.36 1.49 -4.28
C LEU A 158 -17.02 2.95 -4.62
N ILE A 159 -15.78 3.23 -5.07
CA ILE A 159 -15.42 4.58 -5.49
C ILE A 159 -16.22 5.02 -6.73
N ARG A 160 -16.48 4.10 -7.67
CA ARG A 160 -17.31 4.41 -8.84
C ARG A 160 -18.73 4.80 -8.45
N SER A 161 -19.34 4.19 -7.43
CA SER A 161 -20.69 4.58 -7.01
C SER A 161 -20.73 6.01 -6.47
N TYR A 162 -19.70 6.46 -5.74
CA TYR A 162 -19.61 7.84 -5.27
C TYR A 162 -19.47 8.89 -6.38
N MET A 163 -19.03 8.48 -7.57
CA MET A 163 -18.83 9.39 -8.71
C MET A 163 -20.08 9.57 -9.56
N VAL A 164 -21.09 8.72 -9.35
CA VAL A 164 -22.38 8.75 -10.07
C VAL A 164 -23.45 9.50 -9.27
N GLU A 165 -23.25 9.67 -7.96
CA GLU A 165 -23.99 10.59 -7.08
C GLU A 165 -23.64 12.06 -7.32
#